data_AF-A0A2G2QZL4-F1
#
_entry.id   AF-A0A2G2QZL4-F1
#
_cell.length_a   1.000
_cell.length_b   1.000
_cell.length_c   1.000
_cell.angle_alpha   90.00
_cell.angle_beta   90.00
_cell.angle_gamma   90.00
#
_symmetry.space_group_name_H-M   'P 1'
#
loop_
_entity.id
_entity.type
_entity.pdbx_description
1 polymer ?
#
loop_
_entity_poly.entity_id
_entity_poly.type
_entity_poly.pdbx_seq_one_letter_code
_entity_poly.pdbx_strand_id
1 'polypeptide(L)'
;MISRNFLLAGLVGAALLSTGCSTAGRALGMSKTSPNEFNILTKPPLVVPPEYNLRPPREGELNVEEKYATVAARKALLGEIDPAKPTQGEAVLIAKAGGGKADPAIRVIIDGQNSIERKNRGFADRILFWKDGKAIGLDGTPLDPDEEARRQKAVQSATGGKPVEIIRRPGGAKLPGL
;
A
#
# COMPACT_ATOMS: atom_id res chain seq x y z
N MET A 1 -58.52 14.78 22.31
CA MET A 1 -58.07 16.11 21.83
C MET A 1 -56.56 16.07 21.65
N ILE A 2 -56.08 15.77 20.43
CA ILE A 2 -54.66 15.91 20.11
C ILE A 2 -54.39 17.41 20.06
N SER A 3 -53.56 17.89 20.98
CA SER A 3 -53.28 19.31 21.14
C SER A 3 -52.62 19.86 19.89
N ARG A 4 -53.16 20.99 19.40
CA ARG A 4 -52.75 21.68 18.17
C ARG A 4 -51.22 21.92 18.12
N ASN A 5 -50.62 22.08 19.29
CA ASN A 5 -49.17 22.26 19.48
C ASN A 5 -48.35 21.00 19.16
N PHE A 6 -48.86 19.79 19.41
CA PHE A 6 -48.17 18.55 19.05
C PHE A 6 -48.24 18.27 17.53
N LEU A 7 -49.33 18.65 16.88
CA LEU A 7 -49.44 18.61 15.41
C LEU A 7 -48.47 19.60 14.74
N LEU A 8 -48.35 20.81 15.28
CA LEU A 8 -47.38 21.80 14.81
C LEU A 8 -45.93 21.35 15.03
N ALA A 9 -45.61 20.78 16.20
CA ALA A 9 -44.28 20.25 16.47
C ALA A 9 -43.92 19.07 15.54
N GLY A 10 -44.87 18.16 15.28
CA GLY A 10 -44.70 17.05 14.34
C GLY A 10 -44.47 17.51 12.90
N LEU A 11 -45.21 18.54 12.45
CA LEU A 11 -45.06 19.11 11.11
C LEU A 11 -43.69 19.78 10.91
N VAL A 12 -43.21 20.51 11.92
CA VAL A 12 -41.88 21.15 11.90
C VAL A 12 -40.76 20.09 11.91
N GLY A 13 -40.91 19.03 12.72
CA GLY A 13 -39.96 17.91 12.73
C GLY A 13 -39.89 17.16 11.39
N ALA A 14 -41.04 16.91 10.76
CA ALA A 14 -41.09 16.27 9.44
C ALA A 14 -40.47 17.14 8.33
N ALA A 15 -40.67 18.46 8.39
CA ALA A 15 -40.04 19.39 7.46
C ALA A 15 -38.51 19.37 7.57
N LEU A 16 -37.96 19.37 8.79
CA LEU A 16 -36.52 19.29 9.03
C LEU A 16 -35.89 18.00 8.49
N LEU A 17 -36.55 16.85 8.69
CA LEU A 17 -36.08 15.55 8.19
C LEU A 17 -36.05 15.46 6.66
N SER A 18 -36.97 16.14 5.97
CA SER A 18 -37.06 16.12 4.50
C SER A 18 -35.90 16.85 3.79
N THR A 19 -35.24 17.81 4.46
CA THR A 19 -34.13 18.58 3.87
C THR A 19 -32.83 17.76 3.71
N GLY A 20 -32.66 16.68 4.48
CA GLY A 20 -31.46 15.83 4.45
C GLY A 20 -31.39 14.85 3.27
N CYS A 21 -32.53 14.48 2.67
CA CYS A 21 -32.58 13.44 1.64
C CYS A 21 -31.88 13.87 0.33
N SER A 22 -31.88 15.17 0.02
CA SER A 22 -31.20 15.72 -1.17
C SER A 22 -29.67 15.77 -1.05
N THR A 23 -29.14 15.79 0.18
CA THR A 23 -27.70 15.79 0.48
C THR A 23 -27.16 14.36 0.57
N ALA A 24 -27.95 13.43 1.11
CA ALA A 24 -27.57 12.02 1.19
C ALA A 24 -27.31 11.42 -0.20
N GLY A 25 -28.16 11.70 -1.20
CA GLY A 25 -27.94 11.24 -2.57
C GLY A 25 -26.66 11.77 -3.23
N ARG A 26 -26.22 12.98 -2.87
CA ARG A 26 -24.94 13.57 -3.30
C ARG A 26 -23.74 12.93 -2.62
N ALA A 27 -23.82 12.69 -1.31
CA ALA A 27 -22.77 12.01 -0.54
C ALA A 27 -22.63 10.53 -0.90
N LEU A 28 -23.73 9.86 -1.28
CA LEU A 28 -23.77 8.47 -1.75
C LEU A 28 -23.38 8.31 -3.23
N GLY A 29 -22.97 9.37 -3.92
CA GLY A 29 -22.51 9.31 -5.31
C GLY A 29 -23.61 9.07 -6.35
N MET A 30 -24.89 9.19 -5.97
CA MET A 30 -26.05 8.99 -6.84
C MET A 30 -26.24 10.15 -7.83
N SER A 31 -25.57 11.28 -7.60
CA SER A 31 -25.53 12.43 -8.52
C SER A 31 -24.23 12.43 -9.32
N LYS A 32 -24.34 12.54 -10.65
CA LYS A 32 -23.18 12.63 -11.55
C LYS A 32 -22.47 13.97 -11.39
N THR A 33 -21.36 13.97 -10.65
CA THR A 33 -20.37 15.04 -10.69
C THR A 33 -19.41 14.74 -11.84
N SER A 34 -19.58 15.42 -12.97
CA SER A 34 -18.62 15.30 -14.07
C SER A 34 -17.44 16.21 -13.74
N PRO A 35 -16.19 15.71 -13.74
CA PRO A 35 -15.02 16.56 -13.55
C PRO A 35 -15.02 17.66 -14.60
N ASN A 36 -14.86 18.91 -14.18
CA ASN A 36 -14.88 20.07 -15.07
C ASN A 36 -13.79 19.94 -16.15
N GLU A 37 -14.20 19.63 -17.37
CA GLU A 37 -13.33 19.42 -18.53
C GLU A 37 -12.57 20.67 -18.98
N PHE A 38 -12.92 21.85 -18.45
CA PHE A 38 -12.21 23.10 -18.68
C PHE A 38 -11.31 23.50 -17.51
N ASN A 39 -11.19 22.68 -16.46
CA ASN A 39 -10.26 22.93 -15.38
C ASN A 39 -8.83 22.58 -15.85
N ILE A 40 -8.14 23.56 -16.40
CA ILE A 40 -6.75 23.43 -16.81
C ILE A 40 -5.90 23.39 -15.54
N LEU A 41 -5.49 22.18 -15.13
CA LEU A 41 -4.44 22.01 -14.15
C LEU A 41 -3.14 22.51 -14.77
N THR A 42 -2.63 23.64 -14.27
CA THR A 42 -1.35 24.19 -14.70
C THR A 42 -0.25 23.20 -14.36
N LYS A 43 0.30 22.56 -15.39
CA LYS A 43 1.49 21.72 -15.23
C LYS A 43 2.66 22.66 -14.95
N PRO A 44 3.55 22.35 -13.99
CA PRO A 44 4.77 23.13 -13.82
C PRO A 44 5.50 23.20 -15.17
N PRO A 45 6.11 24.35 -15.52
CA PRO A 45 6.82 24.50 -16.78
C PRO A 45 7.85 23.38 -16.92
N LEU A 46 7.91 22.78 -18.11
CA LEU A 46 8.94 21.80 -18.45
C LEU A 46 10.26 22.56 -18.61
N VAL A 47 10.92 22.84 -17.50
CA VAL A 47 12.28 23.37 -17.49
C VAL A 47 13.20 22.18 -17.72
N VAL A 48 13.87 22.18 -18.87
CA VAL A 48 14.98 21.28 -19.10
C VAL A 48 16.09 21.70 -18.13
N PRO A 49 16.48 20.86 -17.15
CA PRO A 49 17.54 21.22 -16.23
C PRO A 49 18.83 21.45 -17.02
N PRO A 50 19.61 22.51 -16.71
CA PRO A 50 20.86 22.81 -17.40
C PRO A 50 21.89 21.68 -17.28
N GLU A 51 21.70 20.77 -16.31
CA GLU A 51 22.60 19.65 -16.04
C GLU A 51 21.95 18.31 -16.43
N TYR A 52 22.11 17.88 -17.68
CA TYR A 52 21.79 16.52 -18.14
C TYR A 52 22.78 15.45 -17.63
N ASN A 53 23.70 15.83 -16.74
CA ASN A 53 24.86 15.02 -16.37
C ASN A 53 24.68 14.27 -15.03
N LEU A 54 23.47 14.20 -14.50
CA LEU A 54 23.19 13.36 -13.36
C LEU A 54 23.17 11.91 -13.82
N ARG A 55 24.15 11.13 -13.36
CA ARG A 55 24.07 9.67 -13.40
C ARG A 55 22.72 9.25 -12.82
N PRO A 56 22.06 8.25 -13.40
CA PRO A 56 20.90 7.63 -12.77
C PRO A 56 21.22 7.39 -11.29
N PRO A 57 20.32 7.79 -10.37
CA PRO A 57 20.55 7.58 -8.95
C PRO A 57 20.85 6.11 -8.72
N ARG A 58 21.82 5.82 -7.85
CA ARG A 58 22.15 4.43 -7.54
C ARG A 58 20.91 3.74 -6.99
N GLU A 59 20.70 2.49 -7.34
CA GLU A 59 19.62 1.69 -6.78
C GLU A 59 19.70 1.74 -5.24
N GLY A 60 18.67 2.28 -4.59
CA GLY A 60 18.60 2.49 -3.14
C GLY A 60 18.89 3.93 -2.64
N GLU A 61 19.27 4.87 -3.52
CA GLU A 61 19.43 6.28 -3.17
C GLU A 61 18.09 7.02 -3.24
N LEU A 62 17.83 7.89 -2.25
CA LEU A 62 16.53 8.57 -2.10
C LEU A 62 16.23 9.48 -3.31
N ASN A 63 15.19 9.15 -4.07
CA ASN A 63 14.72 9.97 -5.17
C ASN A 63 14.22 11.33 -4.66
N VAL A 64 14.67 12.42 -5.30
CA VAL A 64 14.27 13.79 -4.92
C VAL A 64 12.77 14.01 -5.12
N GLU A 65 12.18 13.39 -6.16
CA GLU A 65 10.73 13.42 -6.41
C GLU A 65 9.90 12.74 -5.30
N GLU A 66 10.44 11.69 -4.68
CA GLU A 66 9.78 10.95 -3.60
C GLU A 66 9.69 11.79 -2.31
N LYS A 67 10.65 12.70 -2.09
CA LYS A 67 10.59 13.69 -1.01
C LYS A 67 9.41 14.64 -1.20
N TYR A 68 9.14 15.11 -2.43
CA TYR A 68 8.01 16.00 -2.69
C TYR A 68 6.66 15.30 -2.49
N ALA A 69 6.51 14.07 -2.97
CA ALA A 69 5.30 13.27 -2.74
C ALA A 69 5.06 13.03 -1.24
N THR A 70 6.11 12.70 -0.49
CA THR A 70 6.02 12.49 0.97
C THR A 70 5.65 13.77 1.71
N VAL A 71 6.18 14.93 1.31
CA VAL A 71 5.84 16.23 1.90
C VAL A 71 4.38 16.60 1.60
N ALA A 72 3.92 16.41 0.36
CA ALA A 72 2.53 16.66 -0.02
C ALA A 72 1.56 15.75 0.74
N ALA A 73 1.85 14.45 0.83
CA ALA A 73 1.05 13.49 1.59
C ALA A 73 1.03 13.85 3.09
N ARG A 74 2.17 14.23 3.66
CA ARG A 74 2.25 14.68 5.06
C ARG A 74 1.39 15.91 5.30
N LYS A 75 1.44 16.90 4.40
CA LYS A 75 0.60 18.10 4.47
C LYS A 75 -0.89 17.77 4.35
N ALA A 76 -1.25 16.80 3.52
CA ALA A 76 -2.65 16.36 3.39
C ALA A 76 -3.16 15.61 4.63
N LEU A 77 -2.31 14.80 5.29
CA LEU A 77 -2.69 14.00 6.45
C LEU A 77 -2.66 14.79 7.77
N LEU A 78 -1.63 15.61 7.97
CA LEU A 78 -1.38 16.31 9.23
C LEU A 78 -1.72 17.80 9.16
N GLY A 79 -2.01 18.34 7.98
CA GLY A 79 -2.18 19.77 7.76
C GLY A 79 -0.85 20.52 7.71
N GLU A 80 -0.91 21.84 7.86
CA GLU A 80 0.28 22.66 8.09
C GLU A 80 0.77 22.44 9.53
N ILE A 81 1.98 21.90 9.65
CA ILE A 81 2.61 21.71 10.97
C ILE A 81 3.02 23.10 11.46
N ASP A 82 2.49 23.50 12.62
CA ASP A 82 2.89 24.73 13.30
C ASP A 82 4.40 24.68 13.58
N PRO A 83 5.18 25.69 13.12
CA PRO A 83 6.61 25.78 13.43
C PRO A 83 6.90 26.08 14.91
N ALA A 84 5.87 26.20 15.76
CA ALA A 84 6.01 26.37 17.20
C ALA A 84 6.97 25.32 17.79
N LYS A 85 8.01 25.82 18.47
CA LYS A 85 8.96 24.95 19.16
C LYS A 85 8.27 24.37 20.40
N PRO A 86 8.35 23.04 20.61
CA PRO A 86 7.77 22.41 21.79
C PRO A 86 8.38 23.00 23.07
N THR A 87 7.54 23.15 24.09
CA THR A 87 7.96 23.58 25.41
C THR A 87 8.88 22.55 26.06
N GLN A 88 9.65 22.95 27.08
CA GLN A 88 10.56 22.03 27.77
C GLN A 88 9.82 20.82 28.37
N GLY A 89 8.59 21.01 28.86
CA GLY A 89 7.76 19.92 29.38
C GLY A 89 7.34 18.93 28.30
N GLU A 90 6.93 19.43 27.12
CA GLU A 90 6.58 18.58 25.97
C GLU A 90 7.79 17.83 25.44
N ALA A 91 8.96 18.46 25.37
CA ALA A 91 10.20 17.81 24.96
C ALA A 91 10.55 16.62 25.87
N VAL A 92 10.40 16.77 27.20
CA VAL A 92 10.61 15.69 28.17
C VAL A 92 9.57 14.58 28.01
N LEU A 93 8.31 14.94 27.77
CA LEU A 93 7.24 13.96 27.54
C LEU A 93 7.49 13.14 26.28
N ILE A 94 7.86 13.80 25.17
CA ILE A 94 8.23 13.16 23.89
C ILE A 94 9.44 12.25 24.08
N ALA A 95 10.48 12.71 24.78
CA ALA A 95 11.66 11.90 25.07
C ALA A 95 11.32 10.64 25.89
N LYS A 96 10.45 10.76 26.90
CA LYS A 96 9.94 9.62 27.67
C LYS A 96 9.05 8.69 26.85
N ALA A 97 8.25 9.23 25.94
CA ALA A 97 7.44 8.48 24.98
C ALA A 97 8.28 7.80 23.88
N GLY A 98 9.60 7.99 23.86
CA GLY A 98 10.49 7.42 22.85
C GLY A 98 10.50 8.18 21.53
N GLY A 99 9.91 9.37 21.47
CA GLY A 99 9.98 10.25 20.30
C GLY A 99 11.43 10.64 20.00
N GLY A 100 11.81 10.58 18.73
CA GLY A 100 13.17 10.85 18.26
C GLY A 100 14.09 9.61 18.19
N LYS A 101 13.65 8.43 18.65
CA LYS A 101 14.38 7.17 18.48
C LYS A 101 14.08 6.43 17.17
N ALA A 102 13.07 6.89 16.43
CA ALA A 102 12.71 6.29 15.15
C ALA A 102 13.72 6.71 14.09
N ASP A 103 14.34 5.72 13.44
CA ASP A 103 15.19 5.96 12.27
C ASP A 103 14.31 6.54 11.14
N PRO A 104 14.62 7.76 10.63
CA PRO A 104 13.85 8.34 9.52
C PRO A 104 13.89 7.49 8.25
N ALA A 105 14.89 6.62 8.09
CA ALA A 105 15.04 5.71 6.96
C ALA A 105 14.39 4.33 7.18
N ILE A 106 13.72 4.09 8.32
CA ILE A 106 13.19 2.75 8.66
C ILE A 106 12.24 2.19 7.60
N ARG A 107 11.44 3.06 6.94
CA ARG A 107 10.57 2.62 5.83
C ARG A 107 11.36 2.11 4.64
N VAL A 108 12.43 2.81 4.26
CA VAL A 108 13.30 2.38 3.15
C VAL A 108 13.97 1.05 3.47
N ILE A 109 14.40 0.87 4.73
CA ILE A 109 15.00 -0.40 5.18
C ILE A 109 13.96 -1.53 5.12
N ILE A 110 12.74 -1.31 5.63
CA ILE A 110 11.66 -2.30 5.61
C ILE A 110 11.24 -2.63 4.18
N ASP A 111 11.08 -1.63 3.31
CA ASP A 111 10.67 -1.83 1.92
C ASP A 111 11.77 -2.53 1.12
N GLY A 112 13.04 -2.16 1.35
CA GLY A 112 14.20 -2.85 0.80
C GLY A 112 14.28 -4.32 1.22
N GLN A 113 14.04 -4.62 2.50
CA GLN A 113 13.99 -6.00 3.01
C GLN A 113 12.82 -6.80 2.44
N ASN A 114 11.63 -6.20 2.35
CA ASN A 114 10.43 -6.85 1.82
C ASN A 114 10.51 -7.11 0.31
N SER A 115 11.31 -6.34 -0.44
CA SER A 115 11.46 -6.52 -1.89
C SER A 115 12.14 -7.84 -2.30
N ILE A 116 12.90 -8.46 -1.38
CA ILE A 116 13.68 -9.67 -1.64
C ILE A 116 12.92 -10.93 -1.18
N GLU A 117 11.94 -10.81 -0.29
CA GLU A 117 11.08 -11.93 0.10
C GLU A 117 10.04 -12.22 -1.00
N ARG A 118 10.48 -12.96 -2.02
CA ARG A 118 9.55 -13.65 -2.94
C ARG A 118 8.80 -14.71 -2.16
N LYS A 119 7.67 -14.33 -1.55
CA LYS A 119 6.71 -15.28 -0.98
C LYS A 119 6.43 -16.36 -2.03
N ASN A 120 6.36 -17.61 -1.60
CA ASN A 120 6.13 -18.73 -2.50
C ASN A 120 4.79 -18.53 -3.22
N ARG A 121 4.85 -18.07 -4.47
CA ARG A 121 3.69 -17.81 -5.34
C ARG A 121 2.74 -19.01 -5.35
N GLY A 122 3.30 -20.23 -5.34
CA GLY A 122 2.50 -21.46 -5.42
C GLY A 122 1.48 -21.65 -4.29
N PHE A 123 1.79 -21.24 -3.05
CA PHE A 123 0.84 -21.38 -1.94
C PHE A 123 -0.16 -20.21 -1.89
N ALA A 124 0.34 -18.98 -2.02
CA ALA A 124 -0.51 -17.79 -1.97
C ALA A 124 -1.51 -17.78 -3.14
N ASP A 125 -1.07 -18.09 -4.36
CA ASP A 125 -1.92 -18.11 -5.56
C ASP A 125 -2.95 -19.25 -5.48
N ARG A 126 -2.59 -20.39 -4.88
CA ARG A 126 -3.55 -21.48 -4.64
C ARG A 126 -4.72 -21.07 -3.75
N ILE A 127 -4.47 -20.23 -2.74
CA ILE A 127 -5.52 -19.71 -1.87
C ILE A 127 -6.33 -18.63 -2.59
N LEU A 128 -5.66 -17.70 -3.27
CA LEU A 128 -6.30 -16.58 -3.96
C LEU A 128 -7.20 -17.02 -5.12
N PHE A 129 -6.81 -18.06 -5.85
CA PHE A 129 -7.53 -18.58 -7.01
C PHE A 129 -8.26 -19.91 -6.72
N TRP A 130 -8.55 -20.20 -5.46
CA TRP A 130 -9.34 -21.36 -5.09
C TRP A 130 -10.81 -21.17 -5.50
N LYS A 131 -11.34 -22.06 -6.35
CA LYS A 131 -12.74 -22.03 -6.77
C LYS A 131 -13.32 -23.44 -6.85
N ASP A 132 -14.51 -23.65 -6.30
CA ASP A 132 -15.28 -24.89 -6.41
C ASP A 132 -14.49 -26.17 -6.03
N GLY A 133 -13.64 -26.08 -4.99
CA GLY A 133 -12.82 -27.20 -4.53
C GLY A 133 -11.60 -27.52 -5.40
N LYS A 134 -11.35 -26.78 -6.48
CA LYS A 134 -10.23 -26.98 -7.39
C LYS A 134 -9.24 -25.81 -7.31
N ALA A 135 -7.96 -26.13 -7.18
CA ALA A 135 -6.88 -25.16 -7.29
C ALA A 135 -6.55 -24.97 -8.77
N ILE A 136 -6.46 -23.72 -9.23
CA ILE A 136 -6.01 -23.37 -10.58
C ILE A 136 -4.50 -23.13 -10.52
N GLY A 137 -3.74 -23.71 -11.45
CA GLY A 137 -2.30 -23.49 -11.61
C GLY A 137 -1.97 -22.06 -12.04
N LEU A 138 -0.68 -21.69 -11.98
CA LEU A 138 -0.17 -20.37 -12.39
C LEU A 138 -0.46 -20.03 -13.87
N ASP A 139 -0.71 -21.06 -14.65
CA ASP A 139 -0.97 -21.13 -16.07
C ASP A 139 -2.47 -21.22 -16.42
N GLY A 140 -3.35 -21.13 -15.42
CA GLY A 140 -4.81 -21.16 -15.63
C GLY A 140 -5.39 -22.57 -15.86
N THR A 141 -4.55 -23.60 -15.80
CA THR A 141 -4.95 -25.00 -15.94
C THR A 141 -5.50 -25.53 -14.61
N PRO A 142 -6.60 -26.31 -14.61
CA PRO A 142 -7.06 -26.99 -13.40
C PRO A 142 -5.99 -27.97 -12.91
N LEU A 143 -5.59 -27.87 -11.64
CA LEU A 143 -4.65 -28.81 -11.04
C LEU A 143 -5.33 -30.17 -10.84
N ASP A 144 -4.83 -31.21 -11.49
CA ASP A 144 -5.31 -32.58 -11.32
C ASP A 144 -4.77 -33.18 -10.00
N PRO A 145 -5.65 -33.57 -9.06
CA PRO A 145 -5.25 -34.17 -7.79
C PRO A 145 -4.43 -35.46 -7.94
N ASP A 146 -4.74 -36.29 -8.93
CA ASP A 146 -4.10 -37.60 -9.10
C ASP A 146 -2.69 -37.47 -9.66
N GLU A 147 -2.48 -36.57 -10.62
CA GLU A 147 -1.15 -36.27 -11.16
C GLU A 147 -0.25 -35.62 -10.09
N GLU A 148 -0.79 -34.70 -9.30
CA GLU A 148 -0.03 -34.04 -8.23
C GLU A 148 0.32 -35.02 -7.10
N ALA A 149 -0.57 -35.96 -6.76
CA ALA A 149 -0.28 -37.02 -5.81
C ALA A 149 0.85 -37.95 -6.32
N ARG A 150 0.88 -38.27 -7.62
CA ARG A 150 1.99 -39.02 -8.22
C ARG A 150 3.30 -38.24 -8.17
N ARG A 151 3.28 -36.95 -8.50
CA ARG A 151 4.44 -36.06 -8.42
C ARG A 151 5.00 -36.01 -7.00
N GLN A 152 4.13 -35.89 -5.98
CA GLN A 152 4.54 -35.88 -4.58
C GLN A 152 5.17 -37.20 -4.12
N LYS A 153 4.61 -38.34 -4.55
CA LYS A 153 5.21 -39.67 -4.28
C LYS A 153 6.59 -39.80 -4.93
N ALA A 154 6.77 -39.32 -6.16
CA ALA A 154 8.05 -39.32 -6.85
C ALA A 154 9.09 -38.41 -6.18
N VAL A 155 8.67 -37.24 -5.67
CA VAL A 155 9.55 -36.37 -4.89
C VAL A 155 9.92 -37.03 -3.57
N GLN A 156 8.95 -37.61 -2.84
CA GLN A 156 9.22 -38.30 -1.57
C GLN A 156 10.14 -39.50 -1.74
N SER A 157 10.00 -40.27 -2.83
CA SER A 157 10.90 -41.39 -3.12
C SER A 157 12.31 -40.90 -3.47
N ALA A 158 12.45 -39.77 -4.16
CA ALA A 158 13.74 -39.18 -4.50
C ALA A 158 14.45 -38.51 -3.31
N THR A 159 13.71 -37.89 -2.40
CA THR A 159 14.29 -37.15 -1.25
C THR A 159 14.31 -37.96 0.05
N GLY A 160 13.72 -39.16 0.05
CA GLY A 160 13.55 -39.99 1.25
C GLY A 160 12.75 -39.29 2.36
N GLY A 161 11.91 -38.31 2.00
CA GLY A 161 11.13 -37.50 2.94
C GLY A 161 11.94 -36.47 3.73
N LYS A 162 13.25 -36.31 3.46
CA LYS A 162 14.10 -35.31 4.13
C LYS A 162 14.06 -33.96 3.40
N PRO A 163 14.18 -32.83 4.13
CA PRO A 163 14.32 -31.52 3.49
C PRO A 163 15.59 -31.49 2.63
N VAL A 164 15.46 -31.01 1.39
CA VAL A 164 16.59 -30.88 0.46
C VAL A 164 17.36 -29.62 0.82
N GLU A 165 18.56 -29.79 1.37
CA GLU A 165 19.48 -28.70 1.65
C GLU A 165 20.33 -28.40 0.41
N ILE A 166 20.01 -27.30 -0.28
CA ILE A 166 20.76 -26.86 -1.46
C ILE A 166 21.95 -26.04 -0.98
N ILE A 167 23.08 -26.71 -0.74
CA ILE A 167 24.34 -26.03 -0.44
C ILE A 167 24.96 -25.55 -1.75
N ARG A 168 25.02 -24.23 -1.95
CA ARG A 168 25.81 -23.67 -3.04
C ARG A 168 27.29 -23.83 -2.69
N ARG A 169 28.04 -24.58 -3.50
CA ARG A 169 29.49 -24.63 -3.39
C ARG A 169 30.02 -23.19 -3.44
N PRO A 170 30.86 -22.75 -2.49
CA PRO A 170 31.47 -21.43 -2.56
C PRO A 170 32.20 -21.31 -3.90
N GLY A 171 31.86 -20.30 -4.69
CA GLY A 171 32.50 -20.05 -5.96
C GLY A 171 33.98 -19.78 -5.73
N GLY A 172 34.85 -20.73 -6.09
CA GLY A 172 36.28 -20.47 -6.16
C GLY A 172 36.54 -19.35 -7.16
N ALA A 173 37.58 -18.55 -6.89
CA ALA A 173 38.00 -17.49 -7.80
C ALA A 173 38.22 -18.07 -9.20
N LYS A 174 37.34 -17.73 -10.15
CA LYS A 174 37.58 -18.01 -11.56
C LYS A 174 38.68 -17.06 -12.01
N LEU A 175 39.92 -17.54 -12.02
CA LEU A 175 41.02 -16.81 -12.64
C LEU A 175 40.74 -16.74 -14.15
N PRO A 176 40.61 -15.55 -14.75
CA PRO A 176 40.51 -15.45 -16.19
C PRO A 176 41.86 -15.80 -16.81
N GLY A 177 41.90 -16.87 -17.62
CA GLY A 177 43.02 -17.13 -18.52
C GLY A 177 44.05 -18.17 -18.09
N LEU A 178 43.64 -19.31 -17.55
CA LEU A 178 44.38 -20.58 -17.64
C LEU A 178 43.41 -21.74 -17.89
#